data_AF-A0A915C190-F1
#
_entry.id   AF-A0A915C190-F1
#
_cell.length_a   1.000
_cell.length_b   1.000
_cell.length_c   1.000
_cell.angle_alpha   90.00
_cell.angle_beta   90.00
_cell.angle_gamma   90.00
#
_symmetry.space_group_name_H-M   'P 1'
#
loop_
_entity.id
_entity.type
_entity.pdbx_description
1 polymer ?
#
loop_
_entity_poly.entity_id
_entity_poly.type
_entity_poly.pdbx_seq_one_letter_code
_entity_poly.pdbx_strand_id
1 'polypeptide(L)'
;NGGSDRCTIGMIKYFVGAGHRVIWYTTMIDDYWRNENFGGVEIRGAKLALHPGDWYSQNVALAWQLVFSDLDPDLIVIDHSASCVPMIKWRFPSVKVLFYCHFPQQLVTPSRFFLYRWYSKAVGLLEGTLFNSADIIM
;
A
#
# COMPACT_ATOMS: atom_id res chain seq x y z
N ASN A 1 2.76 15.10 -10.31
CA ASN A 1 2.66 13.77 -9.68
C ASN A 1 3.38 13.84 -8.35
N GLY A 2 2.80 13.33 -7.27
CA GLY A 2 3.38 13.46 -5.92
C GLY A 2 2.41 13.89 -4.82
N GLY A 3 1.09 13.77 -5.01
CA GLY A 3 0.12 13.94 -3.92
C GLY A 3 0.26 12.81 -2.88
N SER A 4 0.10 11.57 -3.33
CA SER A 4 0.27 10.35 -2.51
C SER A 4 1.63 10.32 -1.81
N ASP A 5 2.71 10.48 -2.57
CA ASP A 5 4.05 10.32 -2.05
C ASP A 5 4.37 11.35 -0.96
N ARG A 6 3.83 12.58 -1.05
CA ARG A 6 4.00 13.61 0.00
C ARG A 6 3.39 13.17 1.32
N CYS A 7 2.20 12.57 1.28
CA CYS A 7 1.53 12.06 2.48
C CYS A 7 2.32 10.90 3.09
N THR A 8 2.72 9.93 2.26
CA THR A 8 3.52 8.77 2.70
C THR A 8 4.87 9.21 3.28
N ILE A 9 5.59 10.12 2.63
CA ILE A 9 6.88 10.63 3.12
C ILE A 9 6.71 11.47 4.38
N GLY A 10 5.66 12.29 4.47
CA GLY A 10 5.33 13.04 5.69
C GLY A 10 5.11 12.11 6.88
N MET A 11 4.39 11.01 6.66
CA MET A 11 4.14 10.00 7.68
C MET A 11 5.42 9.27 8.11
N ILE A 12 6.26 8.87 7.15
CA ILE A 12 7.57 8.25 7.41
C ILE A 12 8.43 9.17 8.29
N LYS A 13 8.56 10.45 7.92
CA LYS A 13 9.35 11.44 8.68
C LYS A 13 8.81 11.63 10.09
N TYR A 14 7.49 11.65 10.27
CA TYR A 14 6.87 11.76 11.58
C TYR A 14 7.22 10.56 12.47
N PHE A 15 7.08 9.32 11.98
CA PHE A 15 7.40 8.13 12.75
C PHE A 15 8.90 8.03 13.10
N VAL A 16 9.78 8.38 12.16
CA VAL A 16 11.23 8.46 12.44
C VAL A 16 11.53 9.52 13.50
N GLY A 17 10.94 10.71 13.39
CA GLY A 17 11.13 11.80 14.35
C GLY A 17 10.61 11.47 15.75
N ALA A 18 9.58 10.61 15.85
CA ALA A 18 9.06 10.07 17.10
C ALA A 18 9.92 8.92 17.67
N GLY A 19 11.00 8.51 16.99
CA GLY A 19 11.93 7.48 17.46
C GLY A 19 11.52 6.05 17.12
N HIS A 20 10.54 5.84 16.25
CA HIS A 20 10.15 4.51 15.79
C HIS A 20 11.08 4.00 14.69
N ARG A 21 11.29 2.67 14.66
CA ARG A 21 11.96 2.01 13.53
C ARG A 21 10.99 1.97 12.35
N VAL A 22 11.35 2.63 11.25
CA VAL A 22 10.53 2.64 10.04
C VAL A 22 11.22 1.85 8.94
N ILE A 23 10.49 0.89 8.38
CA ILE A 23 10.93 0.09 7.23
C ILE A 23 9.98 0.40 6.08
N TRP A 24 10.53 0.91 4.97
CA TRP A 24 9.75 1.31 3.82
C TRP A 24 9.95 0.33 2.66
N TYR A 25 8.91 -0.46 2.40
CA TYR A 25 8.82 -1.31 1.21
C TYR A 25 8.29 -0.51 0.03
N THR A 26 9.05 -0.45 -1.06
CA THR A 26 8.64 0.28 -2.26
C THR A 26 9.13 -0.40 -3.54
N THR A 27 8.38 -0.26 -4.64
CA THR A 27 8.80 -0.71 -5.97
C THR A 27 9.60 0.37 -6.71
N MET A 28 9.35 1.64 -6.42
CA MET A 28 9.96 2.78 -7.11
C MET A 28 9.89 4.04 -6.23
N ILE A 29 10.93 4.85 -6.27
CA ILE A 29 10.95 6.19 -5.67
C ILE A 29 11.03 7.17 -6.83
N ASP A 30 10.07 8.10 -6.89
CA ASP A 30 10.02 9.12 -7.95
C ASP A 30 11.30 9.98 -7.92
N ASP A 31 11.80 10.36 -9.09
CA ASP A 31 13.00 11.20 -9.24
C ASP A 31 12.87 12.54 -8.48
N TYR A 32 11.65 13.02 -8.26
CA TYR A 32 11.36 14.19 -7.44
C TYR A 32 11.94 14.07 -6.01
N TRP A 33 11.95 12.86 -5.44
CA TRP A 33 12.43 12.58 -4.09
C TRP A 33 13.88 12.05 -4.05
N ARG A 34 14.56 12.00 -5.19
CA ARG A 34 15.90 11.41 -5.30
C ARG A 34 16.94 12.04 -4.38
N ASN A 35 16.80 13.34 -4.10
CA ASN A 35 17.71 14.10 -3.23
C ASN A 35 17.18 14.23 -1.79
N GLU A 36 16.03 13.63 -1.48
CA GLU A 36 15.44 13.69 -0.15
C GLU A 36 16.23 12.83 0.83
N ASN A 37 16.42 13.34 2.05
CA ASN A 37 17.13 12.60 3.08
C ASN A 37 16.15 11.69 3.85
N PHE A 38 16.28 10.38 3.64
CA PHE A 38 15.54 9.33 4.35
C PHE A 38 16.32 8.74 5.54
N GLY A 39 17.18 9.52 6.17
CA GLY A 39 17.95 9.10 7.34
C GLY A 39 17.05 8.51 8.44
N GLY A 40 17.42 7.32 8.94
CA GLY A 40 16.63 6.60 9.95
C GLY A 40 15.54 5.67 9.37
N VAL A 41 15.40 5.59 8.04
CA VAL A 41 14.47 4.68 7.36
C VAL A 41 15.23 3.54 6.69
N GLU A 42 14.80 2.31 6.93
CA GLU A 42 15.30 1.14 6.19
C GLU A 42 14.47 0.97 4.90
N ILE A 43 15.05 1.30 3.75
CA ILE A 43 14.35 1.19 2.46
C ILE A 43 14.59 -0.20 1.85
N ARG A 44 13.51 -0.94 1.60
CA ARG A 44 13.53 -2.25 0.95
C ARG A 44 12.86 -2.16 -0.41
N GLY A 45 13.68 -2.05 -1.45
CA GLY A 45 13.24 -1.92 -2.83
C GLY A 45 12.98 -3.27 -3.50
N ALA A 46 11.77 -3.48 -4.03
CA ALA A 46 11.49 -4.60 -4.94
C ALA A 46 11.64 -4.15 -6.39
N LYS A 47 12.77 -4.46 -7.03
CA LYS A 47 12.96 -4.23 -8.48
C LYS A 47 12.13 -5.25 -9.27
N LEU A 48 10.85 -4.98 -9.42
CA LEU A 48 9.95 -5.76 -10.25
C LEU A 48 9.69 -5.00 -11.55
N ALA A 49 9.88 -5.68 -12.68
CA ALA A 49 9.51 -5.18 -14.01
C ALA A 49 7.99 -5.29 -14.20
N LEU A 50 7.21 -4.67 -13.31
CA LEU A 50 5.76 -4.59 -13.42
C LEU A 50 5.38 -3.38 -14.29
N HIS A 51 4.26 -3.49 -14.99
CA HIS A 51 3.76 -2.38 -15.80
C HIS A 51 3.51 -1.15 -14.90
N PRO A 52 3.97 0.06 -15.29
CA PRO A 52 3.65 1.28 -14.57
C PRO A 52 2.13 1.44 -14.43
N GLY A 53 1.63 1.52 -13.19
CA GLY A 53 0.19 1.60 -12.90
C GLY A 53 -0.50 0.27 -12.56
N ASP A 54 0.22 -0.86 -12.53
CA ASP A 54 -0.30 -2.10 -11.94
C ASP A 54 -0.10 -2.10 -10.41
N TRP A 55 -0.87 -1.26 -9.71
CA TRP A 55 -0.81 -1.09 -8.26
C TRP A 55 -1.20 -2.37 -7.49
N TYR A 56 -2.01 -3.24 -8.10
CA TYR A 56 -2.47 -4.47 -7.48
C TYR A 56 -1.32 -5.47 -7.37
N SER A 57 -0.69 -5.84 -8.49
CA SER A 57 0.41 -6.82 -8.49
C SER A 57 1.63 -6.31 -7.73
N GLN A 58 1.89 -5.00 -7.77
CA GLN A 58 2.98 -4.38 -7.01
C GLN A 58 2.78 -4.55 -5.49
N ASN A 59 1.59 -4.25 -4.97
CA ASN A 59 1.28 -4.41 -3.55
C ASN A 59 1.34 -5.87 -3.10
N VAL A 60 0.82 -6.80 -3.92
CA VAL A 60 0.91 -8.25 -3.63
C VAL A 60 2.36 -8.71 -3.55
N ALA A 61 3.22 -8.24 -4.45
CA ALA A 61 4.63 -8.63 -4.45
C ALA A 61 5.42 -8.05 -3.26
N LEU A 62 5.17 -6.80 -2.88
CA LEU A 62 5.74 -6.21 -1.66
C LEU A 62 5.26 -6.96 -0.40
N ALA A 63 3.98 -7.33 -0.36
CA ALA A 63 3.43 -8.11 0.74
C ALA A 63 4.07 -9.49 0.86
N TRP A 64 4.36 -10.16 -0.26
CA TRP A 64 5.12 -11.41 -0.23
C TRP A 64 6.52 -11.24 0.37
N GLN A 65 7.23 -10.16 0.03
CA GLN A 65 8.53 -9.86 0.64
C GLN A 65 8.41 -9.61 2.15
N LEU A 66 7.34 -8.97 2.60
CA LEU A 66 7.08 -8.77 4.02
C LEU A 66 6.76 -10.10 4.72
N VAL A 67 5.90 -10.93 4.12
CA VAL A 67 5.48 -12.23 4.68
C VAL A 67 6.65 -13.19 4.88
N PHE A 68 7.61 -13.19 3.95
CA PHE A 68 8.83 -14.00 4.03
C PHE A 68 9.99 -13.33 4.77
N SER A 69 9.78 -12.14 5.32
CA SER A 69 10.81 -11.48 6.13
C SER A 69 10.71 -11.92 7.59
N ASP A 70 11.85 -11.88 8.30
CA ASP A 70 11.92 -12.12 9.75
C ASP A 70 11.52 -10.89 10.58
N LEU A 71 10.64 -10.05 10.03
CA LEU A 71 10.14 -8.86 10.72
C LEU A 71 8.87 -9.20 11.50
N ASP A 72 8.71 -8.54 12.66
CA ASP A 72 7.47 -8.57 13.45
C ASP A 72 7.00 -7.12 13.66
N PRO A 73 6.21 -6.56 12.73
CA PRO A 73 5.76 -5.17 12.79
C PRO A 73 4.56 -4.99 13.72
N ASP A 74 4.54 -3.90 14.50
CA ASP A 74 3.38 -3.51 15.33
C ASP A 74 2.28 -2.80 14.52
N LEU A 75 2.69 -2.06 13.49
CA LEU A 75 1.85 -1.27 12.60
C LEU A 75 2.33 -1.42 11.15
N ILE A 76 1.40 -1.69 10.24
CA ILE A 76 1.65 -1.70 8.81
C ILE A 76 0.78 -0.64 8.16
N VAL A 77 1.41 0.25 7.39
CA VAL A 77 0.73 1.26 6.58
C VAL A 77 0.82 0.85 5.11
N ILE A 78 -0.32 0.84 4.43
CA ILE A 78 -0.43 0.41 3.03
C ILE A 78 -0.96 1.58 2.22
N ASP A 79 -0.32 1.88 1.07
CA ASP A 79 -0.80 2.85 0.08
C ASP A 79 -1.33 2.14 -1.19
N HIS A 80 -2.22 2.82 -1.92
CA HIS A 80 -2.80 2.45 -3.21
C HIS A 80 -3.79 1.29 -3.24
N SER A 81 -3.44 0.08 -2.78
CA SER A 81 -4.27 -1.12 -2.99
C SER A 81 -4.36 -2.01 -1.75
N ALA A 82 -5.59 -2.33 -1.34
CA ALA A 82 -5.88 -3.22 -0.22
C ALA A 82 -5.65 -4.72 -0.56
N SER A 83 -5.18 -5.04 -1.76
CA SER A 83 -4.93 -6.40 -2.25
C SER A 83 -4.03 -7.23 -1.34
N CYS A 84 -3.09 -6.58 -0.65
CA CYS A 84 -2.16 -7.21 0.27
C CYS A 84 -2.69 -7.43 1.71
N VAL A 85 -3.81 -6.79 2.08
CA VAL A 85 -4.33 -6.80 3.47
C VAL A 85 -4.62 -8.22 3.98
N PRO A 86 -5.28 -9.13 3.23
CA PRO A 86 -5.55 -10.48 3.72
C PRO A 86 -4.27 -11.28 3.96
N MET A 87 -3.25 -11.11 3.10
CA MET A 87 -1.97 -11.81 3.25
C MET A 87 -1.24 -11.35 4.51
N ILE A 88 -1.28 -10.05 4.77
CA ILE A 88 -0.69 -9.44 5.96
C ILE A 88 -1.41 -9.93 7.22
N LYS A 89 -2.74 -9.88 7.23
CA LYS A 89 -3.55 -10.38 8.37
C LYS A 89 -3.40 -11.87 8.59
N TRP A 90 -3.17 -12.65 7.52
CA TRP A 90 -2.90 -14.08 7.64
C TRP A 90 -1.55 -14.36 8.34
N ARG A 91 -0.49 -13.63 7.98
CA ARG A 91 0.85 -13.81 8.57
C ARG A 91 1.01 -13.14 9.94
N PHE A 92 0.34 -12.01 10.15
CA PHE A 92 0.40 -11.18 11.34
C PHE A 92 -1.03 -10.87 11.84
N PRO A 93 -1.69 -11.81 12.53
CA PRO A 93 -3.10 -11.65 12.89
C PRO A 93 -3.36 -10.49 13.88
N SER A 94 -2.37 -10.17 14.73
CA SER A 94 -2.46 -9.11 15.74
C SER A 94 -2.02 -7.73 15.26
N VAL A 95 -1.42 -7.61 14.06
CA VAL A 95 -0.89 -6.33 13.58
C VAL A 95 -1.99 -5.34 13.27
N LYS A 96 -1.75 -4.06 13.57
CA LYS A 96 -2.63 -2.98 13.13
C LYS A 96 -2.32 -2.64 11.68
N VAL A 97 -3.34 -2.68 10.83
CA VAL A 97 -3.22 -2.33 9.41
C VAL A 97 -3.94 -1.00 9.19
N LEU A 98 -3.14 0.04 8.88
CA LEU A 98 -3.63 1.34 8.45
C LEU A 98 -3.62 1.37 6.92
N PHE A 99 -4.79 1.43 6.32
CA PHE A 99 -4.94 1.50 4.87
C PHE A 99 -5.17 2.95 4.45
N TYR A 100 -4.24 3.51 3.68
CA TYR A 100 -4.35 4.82 3.06
C TYR A 100 -4.57 4.65 1.56
N CYS A 101 -5.64 5.20 1.01
CA CYS A 101 -5.93 5.04 -0.41
C CYS A 101 -6.23 6.39 -1.06
N HIS A 102 -5.29 6.86 -1.90
CA HIS A 102 -5.49 8.13 -2.60
C HIS A 102 -6.65 8.09 -3.62
N PHE A 103 -6.91 6.93 -4.24
CA PHE A 103 -7.99 6.76 -5.22
C PHE A 103 -8.54 5.32 -5.18
N PRO A 104 -9.69 5.07 -4.54
CA PRO A 104 -10.31 3.75 -4.58
C PRO A 104 -10.74 3.42 -6.01
N GLN A 105 -10.46 2.19 -6.48
CA GLN A 105 -10.82 1.77 -7.85
C GLN A 105 -12.34 1.85 -8.08
N GLN A 106 -13.13 1.74 -7.02
CA GLN A 106 -14.57 1.97 -7.00
C GLN A 106 -15.00 3.34 -7.56
N LEU A 107 -14.19 4.40 -7.45
CA LEU A 107 -14.51 5.73 -7.99
C LEU A 107 -14.04 5.95 -9.43
N VAL A 108 -13.11 5.12 -9.92
CA VAL A 108 -12.47 5.30 -11.24
C VAL A 108 -13.13 4.44 -12.32
N THR A 109 -13.84 3.38 -11.95
CA THR A 109 -14.39 2.43 -12.93
C THR A 109 -15.65 2.99 -13.61
N PRO A 110 -15.66 3.21 -14.93
CA PRO A 110 -16.79 3.82 -15.62
C PRO A 110 -18.01 2.89 -15.63
N SER A 111 -19.17 3.36 -15.15
CA SER A 111 -20.42 2.60 -15.08
C SER A 111 -21.23 2.54 -16.38
N ARG A 112 -20.64 3.02 -17.49
CA ARG A 112 -21.38 3.43 -18.71
C ARG A 112 -21.92 2.27 -19.55
N PHE A 113 -21.32 1.09 -19.45
CA PHE A 113 -21.69 -0.10 -20.22
C PHE A 113 -21.98 -1.29 -19.30
N PHE A 114 -22.86 -2.20 -19.74
CA PHE A 114 -23.30 -3.35 -18.95
C PHE A 114 -22.14 -4.21 -18.42
N LEU A 115 -21.17 -4.55 -19.28
CA LEU A 115 -20.00 -5.33 -18.89
C LEU A 115 -19.13 -4.60 -17.86
N TYR A 116 -18.91 -3.31 -18.05
CA TYR A 116 -18.16 -2.47 -17.12
C TYR A 116 -18.89 -2.31 -15.77
N ARG A 117 -20.23 -2.28 -15.79
CA ARG A 117 -21.04 -2.21 -14.57
C ARG A 117 -20.99 -3.50 -13.76
N TRP A 118 -20.98 -4.65 -14.45
CA TRP A 118 -20.78 -5.95 -13.80
C TRP A 118 -19.35 -6.08 -13.24
N TYR A 119 -18.34 -5.71 -14.03
CA TYR A 119 -16.94 -5.68 -13.60
C TYR A 119 -16.73 -4.75 -12.39
N SER A 120 -17.24 -3.52 -12.46
CA SER A 120 -17.17 -2.54 -11.36
C SER A 120 -17.83 -3.06 -10.08
N LYS A 121 -18.96 -3.77 -10.21
CA LYS A 121 -19.63 -4.38 -9.05
C LYS A 121 -18.82 -5.54 -8.47
N ALA A 122 -18.22 -6.38 -9.30
CA ALA A 122 -17.35 -7.46 -8.85
C ALA A 122 -16.10 -6.93 -8.13
N VAL A 123 -15.44 -5.93 -8.71
CA VAL A 123 -14.28 -5.25 -8.09
C VAL A 123 -14.70 -4.57 -6.79
N GLY A 124 -15.84 -3.87 -6.75
CA GLY A 124 -16.34 -3.21 -5.54
C GLY A 124 -16.68 -4.19 -4.42
N LEU A 125 -17.18 -5.39 -4.74
CA LEU A 125 -17.38 -6.45 -3.74
C LEU A 125 -16.05 -6.97 -3.18
N LEU A 126 -15.07 -7.21 -4.05
CA LEU A 126 -13.73 -7.63 -3.64
C LEU A 126 -13.05 -6.55 -2.79
N GLU A 127 -13.00 -5.31 -3.26
CA GLU A 127 -12.46 -4.18 -2.49
C GLU A 127 -13.19 -4.02 -1.16
N GLY A 128 -14.53 -4.11 -1.13
CA GLY A 128 -15.30 -4.05 0.12
C GLY A 128 -14.92 -5.13 1.12
N THR A 129 -14.69 -6.36 0.67
CA THR A 129 -14.18 -7.44 1.54
C THR A 129 -12.75 -7.20 2.04
N LEU A 130 -11.90 -6.62 1.19
CA LEU A 130 -10.52 -6.27 1.54
C LEU A 130 -10.48 -5.12 2.56
N PHE A 131 -11.33 -4.11 2.38
CA PHE A 131 -11.49 -2.97 3.29
C PHE A 131 -12.00 -3.40 4.67
N ASN A 132 -12.96 -4.33 4.73
CA ASN A 132 -13.41 -4.89 6.01
C ASN A 132 -12.31 -5.65 6.77
N SER A 133 -11.21 -6.01 6.11
CA SER A 133 -10.07 -6.67 6.74
C SER A 133 -9.02 -5.67 7.28
N ALA A 134 -9.14 -4.38 6.95
CA ALA A 134 -8.29 -3.32 7.50
C ALA A 134 -8.88 -2.77 8.81
N ASP A 135 -8.03 -2.45 9.79
CA ASP A 135 -8.49 -1.94 11.08
C ASP A 135 -8.92 -0.47 11.00
N ILE A 136 -8.19 0.32 10.19
CA ILE A 136 -8.45 1.77 10.00
C ILE A 136 -8.22 2.10 8.53
N ILE A 137 -9.18 2.82 7.94
CA ILE A 137 -9.10 3.35 6.57
C ILE A 137 -9.06 4.88 6.67
N MET A 138 -8.09 5.51 6.00
CA MET A 138 -7.89 6.97 5.97
C MET A 138 -7.88 7.52 4.56
#